data_AF-A0A2N5YPY3-F1
#
_entry.id   AF-A0A2N5YPY3-F1
#
_cell.length_a   1.000
_cell.length_b   1.000
_cell.length_c   1.000
_cell.angle_alpha   90.00
_cell.angle_beta   90.00
_cell.angle_gamma   90.00
#
_symmetry.space_group_name_H-M   'P 1'
#
loop_
_entity.id
_entity.type
_entity.pdbx_description
1 polymer ?
#
loop_
_entity_poly.entity_id
_entity_poly.type
_entity_poly.pdbx_seq_one_letter_code
_entity_poly.pdbx_strand_id
1 'polypeptide(L)'
;GAEDIEYLVDDFDGHDFGTLNASSSLYLKSGKDYVWKVSGGDIVSAKMYYRMYKDGDTPGAFVEQVLDWESETVSNDTTYQVWWNDDPNETNLNLLEAVTAGLYNVEVYFEAENGESEILTLNNGGSNYIAQFTFEETAALTATPTGEMNSTSLDGMVLDLVLTSESFVDGTFEQTNFTLNNAPAGLTINGVLYSSPTEANIQLAYTGDPILTEINDFNVTIAAAELDGAADLTSNNMTIYADVEHEGIYLCKVSMWEGSGDDTWYDEVDFDGHDFGSFN
;
A
#
# COMPACT_ATOMS: atom_id res chain seq x y z
N GLY A 1 -19.49 8.82 0.24
CA GLY A 1 -19.35 7.37 0.12
C GLY A 1 -20.45 6.92 -0.83
N ALA A 2 -20.17 5.94 -1.67
CA ALA A 2 -21.26 5.23 -2.34
C ALA A 2 -22.09 4.53 -1.25
N GLU A 3 -23.40 4.54 -1.41
CA GLU A 3 -24.30 3.73 -0.59
C GLU A 3 -24.00 2.25 -0.85
N ASP A 4 -24.20 1.40 0.16
CA ASP A 4 -24.09 -0.05 -0.01
C ASP A 4 -25.15 -0.54 -1.00
N ILE A 5 -24.79 -1.54 -1.83
CA ILE A 5 -25.69 -2.14 -2.81
C ILE A 5 -26.15 -3.50 -2.26
N GLU A 6 -27.45 -3.65 -2.02
CA GLU A 6 -28.07 -4.93 -1.70
C GLU A 6 -28.37 -5.71 -2.99
N TYR A 7 -27.86 -6.94 -3.10
CA TYR A 7 -28.15 -7.85 -4.19
C TYR A 7 -29.14 -8.92 -3.72
N LEU A 8 -30.20 -9.17 -4.49
CA LEU A 8 -30.97 -10.41 -4.31
C LEU A 8 -30.10 -11.59 -4.69
N VAL A 9 -30.29 -12.74 -4.06
CA VAL A 9 -29.47 -13.94 -4.31
C VAL A 9 -29.49 -14.38 -5.79
N ASP A 10 -30.60 -14.16 -6.49
CA ASP A 10 -30.73 -14.45 -7.93
C ASP A 10 -29.96 -13.43 -8.81
N ASP A 11 -29.81 -12.18 -8.35
CA ASP A 11 -29.01 -11.16 -9.04
C ASP A 11 -27.50 -11.30 -8.72
N PHE A 12 -27.19 -11.91 -7.58
CA PHE A 12 -25.83 -12.25 -7.16
C PHE A 12 -25.30 -13.48 -7.92
N ASP A 13 -26.16 -14.47 -8.20
CA ASP A 13 -25.76 -15.68 -8.93
C ASP A 13 -25.29 -15.35 -10.36
N GLY A 14 -24.04 -15.73 -10.66
CA GLY A 14 -23.37 -15.40 -11.91
C GLY A 14 -23.01 -13.91 -12.07
N HIS A 15 -23.14 -13.09 -11.02
CA HIS A 15 -22.72 -11.69 -11.08
C HIS A 15 -21.21 -11.59 -11.24
N ASP A 16 -20.76 -10.66 -12.10
CA ASP A 16 -19.35 -10.36 -12.28
C ASP A 16 -19.08 -8.92 -11.84
N PHE A 17 -18.34 -8.75 -10.74
CA PHE A 17 -17.92 -7.44 -10.23
C PHE A 17 -16.81 -6.80 -11.08
N GLY A 18 -16.35 -7.51 -12.12
CA GLY A 18 -15.39 -7.04 -13.11
C GLY A 18 -13.94 -7.27 -12.69
N THR A 19 -13.05 -6.56 -13.38
CA THR A 19 -11.62 -6.55 -13.09
C THR A 19 -11.30 -5.47 -12.06
N LEU A 20 -10.70 -5.87 -10.95
CA LEU A 20 -10.37 -5.06 -9.79
C LEU A 20 -8.86 -5.14 -9.51
N ASN A 21 -8.33 -4.15 -8.81
CA ASN A 21 -6.93 -4.12 -8.38
C ASN A 21 -6.81 -3.55 -6.95
N ALA A 22 -5.59 -3.35 -6.46
CA ALA A 22 -5.33 -2.85 -5.11
C ALA A 22 -5.89 -1.44 -4.81
N SER A 23 -6.26 -0.66 -5.83
CA SER A 23 -6.93 0.64 -5.68
C SER A 23 -8.46 0.56 -5.72
N SER A 24 -9.01 -0.61 -6.08
CA SER A 24 -10.44 -0.89 -6.05
C SER A 24 -10.93 -1.13 -4.61
N SER A 25 -12.26 -1.15 -4.43
CA SER A 25 -12.91 -1.47 -3.17
C SER A 25 -14.01 -2.49 -3.43
N LEU A 26 -13.91 -3.66 -2.82
CA LEU A 26 -14.95 -4.68 -2.84
C LEU A 26 -15.05 -5.34 -1.45
N TYR A 27 -16.20 -5.17 -0.82
CA TYR A 27 -16.45 -5.65 0.54
C TYR A 27 -17.70 -6.54 0.56
N LEU A 28 -17.61 -7.65 1.29
CA LEU A 28 -18.81 -8.35 1.77
C LEU A 28 -19.26 -7.68 3.07
N LYS A 29 -20.22 -6.79 2.94
CA LYS A 29 -20.68 -5.94 4.06
C LYS A 29 -21.60 -6.68 5.01
N SER A 30 -22.65 -7.32 4.50
CA SER A 30 -23.71 -7.90 5.31
C SER A 30 -24.45 -9.01 4.55
N GLY A 31 -25.22 -9.83 5.29
CA GLY A 31 -26.22 -10.75 4.77
C GLY A 31 -27.60 -10.42 5.34
N LYS A 32 -28.65 -10.63 4.55
CA LYS A 32 -30.03 -10.31 4.93
C LYS A 32 -30.96 -11.41 4.45
N ASP A 33 -31.72 -11.99 5.37
CA ASP A 33 -32.65 -13.06 5.10
C ASP A 33 -34.10 -12.63 5.37
N TYR A 34 -34.97 -12.95 4.42
CA TYR A 34 -36.40 -12.66 4.46
C TYR A 34 -37.17 -13.97 4.52
N VAL A 35 -37.60 -14.34 5.73
CA VAL A 35 -38.26 -15.62 5.96
C VAL A 35 -39.74 -15.40 6.20
N TRP A 36 -40.59 -16.14 5.49
CA TRP A 36 -42.02 -16.16 5.79
C TRP A 36 -42.36 -17.35 6.70
N LYS A 37 -43.28 -17.14 7.63
CA LYS A 37 -43.84 -18.16 8.52
C LYS A 37 -45.36 -18.14 8.56
N VAL A 38 -45.93 -19.30 8.85
CA VAL A 38 -47.34 -19.47 9.24
C VAL A 38 -47.49 -19.38 10.76
N SER A 39 -48.72 -19.15 11.23
CA SER A 39 -49.03 -19.12 12.67
C SER A 39 -48.52 -20.38 13.38
N GLY A 40 -47.60 -20.22 14.33
CA GLY A 40 -46.97 -21.29 15.11
C GLY A 40 -45.60 -21.75 14.60
N GLY A 41 -45.14 -21.32 13.42
CA GLY A 41 -43.84 -21.67 12.85
C GLY A 41 -42.78 -20.60 13.10
N ASP A 42 -42.41 -20.34 14.36
CA ASP A 42 -41.41 -19.31 14.67
C ASP A 42 -40.05 -19.63 14.04
N ILE A 43 -39.39 -18.66 13.41
CA ILE A 43 -37.96 -18.76 13.08
C ILE A 43 -37.19 -18.27 14.30
N VAL A 44 -36.16 -19.03 14.69
CA VAL A 44 -35.40 -18.80 15.92
C VAL A 44 -33.95 -18.40 15.65
N SER A 45 -33.44 -18.65 14.45
CA SER A 45 -32.15 -18.12 14.00
C SER A 45 -32.07 -18.05 12.47
N ALA A 46 -31.19 -17.20 11.96
CA ALA A 46 -30.81 -17.16 10.55
C ALA A 46 -29.30 -16.93 10.42
N LYS A 47 -28.72 -17.47 9.34
CA LYS A 47 -27.28 -17.46 9.08
C LYS A 47 -27.01 -17.30 7.58
N MET A 48 -25.97 -16.55 7.28
CA MET A 48 -25.31 -16.57 5.98
C MET A 48 -24.05 -17.42 6.09
N TYR A 49 -23.83 -18.32 5.15
CA TYR A 49 -22.57 -19.03 5.00
C TYR A 49 -21.89 -18.51 3.75
N TYR A 50 -20.64 -18.09 3.87
CA TYR A 50 -19.89 -17.56 2.74
C TYR A 50 -18.48 -18.15 2.68
N ARG A 51 -17.91 -18.20 1.48
CA ARG A 51 -16.50 -18.45 1.25
C ARG A 51 -16.03 -17.75 -0.01
N MET A 52 -14.72 -17.57 -0.09
CA MET A 52 -14.05 -17.06 -1.28
C MET A 52 -12.92 -18.00 -1.64
N TYR A 53 -12.73 -18.25 -2.94
CA TYR A 53 -11.64 -19.08 -3.45
C TYR A 53 -11.26 -18.66 -4.85
N LYS A 54 -9.99 -18.89 -5.20
CA LYS A 54 -9.49 -18.66 -6.54
C LYS A 54 -10.03 -19.74 -7.48
N ASP A 55 -10.38 -19.37 -8.70
CA ASP A 55 -10.85 -20.34 -9.69
C ASP A 55 -9.79 -21.42 -9.95
N GLY A 56 -10.23 -22.68 -10.02
CA GLY A 56 -9.36 -23.85 -10.12
C GLY A 56 -8.81 -24.39 -8.79
N ASP A 57 -8.87 -23.64 -7.69
CA ASP A 57 -8.52 -24.15 -6.37
C ASP A 57 -9.65 -25.01 -5.78
N THR A 58 -9.30 -25.92 -4.87
CA THR A 58 -10.31 -26.63 -4.08
C THR A 58 -10.92 -25.67 -3.06
N PRO A 59 -12.25 -25.40 -3.09
CA PRO A 59 -12.86 -24.46 -2.16
C PRO A 59 -12.68 -24.88 -0.69
N GLY A 60 -12.37 -23.91 0.16
CA GLY A 60 -12.27 -24.11 1.61
C GLY A 60 -13.62 -24.35 2.28
N ALA A 61 -13.59 -24.48 3.61
CA ALA A 61 -14.80 -24.51 4.42
C ALA A 61 -15.53 -23.16 4.38
N PHE A 62 -16.86 -23.20 4.56
CA PHE A 62 -17.64 -21.98 4.71
C PHE A 62 -17.37 -21.32 6.06
N VAL A 63 -17.38 -19.99 6.05
CA VAL A 63 -17.47 -19.16 7.24
C VAL A 63 -18.95 -18.93 7.54
N GLU A 64 -19.32 -19.13 8.80
CA GLU A 64 -20.68 -18.88 9.29
C GLU A 64 -20.77 -17.43 9.79
N GLN A 65 -21.75 -16.69 9.29
CA GLN A 65 -22.15 -15.37 9.76
C GLN A 65 -23.57 -15.46 10.35
N VAL A 66 -23.70 -15.16 11.63
CA VAL A 66 -25.01 -15.04 12.28
C VAL A 66 -25.70 -13.78 11.77
N LEU A 67 -26.99 -13.90 11.46
CA LEU A 67 -27.86 -12.78 11.13
C LEU A 67 -28.74 -12.50 12.35
N ASP A 68 -28.69 -11.28 12.87
CA ASP A 68 -29.46 -10.88 14.05
C ASP A 68 -30.94 -10.65 13.68
N TRP A 69 -31.84 -10.82 14.65
CA TRP A 69 -33.25 -10.50 14.43
C TRP A 69 -33.40 -8.99 14.21
N GLU A 70 -34.09 -8.60 13.14
CA GLU A 70 -34.28 -7.19 12.78
C GLU A 70 -35.73 -6.75 12.94
N SER A 71 -36.66 -7.41 12.23
CA SER A 71 -38.06 -6.98 12.25
C SER A 71 -39.05 -8.10 11.90
N GLU A 72 -40.33 -7.83 12.15
CA GLU A 72 -41.43 -8.71 11.79
C GLU A 72 -42.62 -7.90 11.25
N THR A 73 -43.23 -8.35 10.16
CA THR A 73 -44.47 -7.80 9.62
C THR A 73 -45.49 -8.90 9.35
N VAL A 74 -46.78 -8.57 9.45
CA VAL A 74 -47.87 -9.52 9.20
C VAL A 74 -48.70 -9.01 8.03
N SER A 75 -48.89 -9.86 7.03
CA SER A 75 -49.78 -9.61 5.90
C SER A 75 -50.69 -10.82 5.69
N ASN A 76 -51.99 -10.62 5.92
CA ASN A 76 -52.99 -11.69 6.01
C ASN A 76 -52.59 -12.73 7.08
N ASP A 77 -52.56 -14.02 6.71
CA ASP A 77 -52.19 -15.13 7.59
C ASP A 77 -50.70 -15.50 7.51
N THR A 78 -49.88 -14.62 6.90
CA THR A 78 -48.43 -14.83 6.72
C THR A 78 -47.66 -13.77 7.49
N THR A 79 -46.69 -14.22 8.28
CA THR A 79 -45.75 -13.35 8.97
C THR A 79 -44.40 -13.39 8.26
N TYR A 80 -43.79 -12.24 8.03
CA TYR A 80 -42.48 -12.10 7.40
C TYR A 80 -41.50 -11.58 8.44
N GLN A 81 -40.41 -12.31 8.65
CA GLN A 81 -39.32 -11.94 9.54
C GLN A 81 -38.11 -11.55 8.71
N VAL A 82 -37.42 -10.50 9.15
CA VAL A 82 -36.16 -10.06 8.58
C VAL A 82 -35.07 -10.34 9.59
N TRP A 83 -34.00 -10.96 9.11
CA TRP A 83 -32.77 -11.20 9.85
C TRP A 83 -31.63 -10.53 9.12
N TRP A 84 -30.84 -9.74 9.82
CA TRP A 84 -29.84 -8.87 9.21
C TRP A 84 -28.68 -8.63 10.18
N ASN A 85 -27.44 -8.81 9.72
CA ASN A 85 -26.27 -8.36 10.47
C ASN A 85 -25.84 -6.96 9.97
N ASP A 86 -26.42 -5.92 10.55
CA ASP A 86 -26.05 -4.51 10.33
C ASP A 86 -25.10 -3.99 11.43
N ASP A 87 -24.62 -2.76 11.32
CA ASP A 87 -23.78 -2.10 12.34
C ASP A 87 -24.41 -2.22 13.75
N PRO A 88 -23.64 -2.65 14.77
CA PRO A 88 -22.18 -2.84 14.80
C PRO A 88 -21.70 -4.28 14.49
N ASN A 89 -22.59 -5.17 14.07
CA ASN A 89 -22.33 -6.61 13.88
C ASN A 89 -22.20 -7.02 12.40
N GLU A 90 -22.08 -6.04 11.50
CA GLU A 90 -21.86 -6.31 10.08
C GLU A 90 -20.58 -7.11 9.82
N THR A 91 -20.58 -7.89 8.73
CA THR A 91 -19.44 -8.73 8.35
C THR A 91 -18.22 -7.88 7.98
N ASN A 92 -18.45 -6.81 7.21
CA ASN A 92 -17.46 -5.81 6.79
C ASN A 92 -16.09 -6.41 6.36
N LEU A 93 -16.13 -7.42 5.50
CA LEU A 93 -14.94 -8.14 5.04
C LEU A 93 -14.41 -7.54 3.74
N ASN A 94 -13.15 -7.09 3.73
CA ASN A 94 -12.46 -6.69 2.51
C ASN A 94 -12.09 -7.94 1.68
N LEU A 95 -12.72 -8.10 0.51
CA LEU A 95 -12.48 -9.26 -0.35
C LEU A 95 -11.19 -9.15 -1.18
N LEU A 96 -10.58 -7.96 -1.22
CA LEU A 96 -9.33 -7.70 -1.96
C LEU A 96 -8.09 -7.76 -1.05
N GLU A 97 -8.25 -8.08 0.23
CA GLU A 97 -7.14 -8.18 1.16
C GLU A 97 -6.38 -9.50 0.96
N ALA A 98 -5.06 -9.40 0.76
CA ALA A 98 -4.15 -10.54 0.62
C ALA A 98 -4.48 -11.54 -0.52
N VAL A 99 -5.21 -11.09 -1.55
CA VAL A 99 -5.41 -11.87 -2.78
C VAL A 99 -4.25 -11.67 -3.77
N THR A 100 -4.09 -12.60 -4.71
CA THR A 100 -3.09 -12.55 -5.79
C THR A 100 -3.82 -12.43 -7.13
N ALA A 101 -3.11 -12.08 -8.21
CA ALA A 101 -3.75 -11.99 -9.53
C ALA A 101 -4.49 -13.29 -9.93
N GLY A 102 -5.75 -13.17 -10.36
CA GLY A 102 -6.57 -14.26 -10.88
C GLY A 102 -8.08 -14.05 -10.72
N LEU A 103 -8.86 -15.02 -11.22
CA LEU A 103 -10.31 -15.06 -11.07
C LEU A 103 -10.68 -15.62 -9.69
N TYR A 104 -11.61 -14.98 -8.99
CA TYR A 104 -12.11 -15.40 -7.69
C TYR A 104 -13.62 -15.61 -7.73
N ASN A 105 -14.06 -16.64 -7.03
CA ASN A 105 -15.46 -16.95 -6.79
C ASN A 105 -15.81 -16.58 -5.34
N VAL A 106 -16.91 -15.87 -5.15
CA VAL A 106 -17.55 -15.59 -3.87
C VAL A 106 -18.83 -16.41 -3.82
N GLU A 107 -18.88 -17.38 -2.92
CA GLU A 107 -19.97 -18.33 -2.85
C GLU A 107 -20.72 -18.16 -1.52
N VAL A 108 -22.05 -18.09 -1.61
CA VAL A 108 -22.93 -17.91 -0.45
C VAL A 108 -24.13 -18.85 -0.48
N TYR A 109 -24.62 -19.20 0.71
CA TYR A 109 -25.95 -19.76 0.92
C TYR A 109 -26.49 -19.33 2.29
N PHE A 110 -27.79 -19.50 2.50
CA PHE A 110 -28.45 -19.07 3.74
C PHE A 110 -29.17 -20.23 4.40
N GLU A 111 -29.22 -20.19 5.73
CA GLU A 111 -30.05 -21.08 6.53
C GLU A 111 -30.88 -20.31 7.55
N ALA A 112 -32.08 -20.83 7.81
CA ALA A 112 -32.91 -20.40 8.92
C ALA A 112 -33.38 -21.63 9.72
N GLU A 113 -33.38 -21.54 11.05
CA GLU A 113 -33.90 -22.60 11.93
C GLU A 113 -35.28 -22.22 12.45
N ASN A 114 -36.24 -23.14 12.36
CA ASN A 114 -37.56 -22.95 12.96
C ASN A 114 -37.63 -23.44 14.43
N GLY A 115 -38.73 -23.15 15.11
CA GLY A 115 -38.95 -23.52 16.51
C GLY A 115 -39.03 -25.04 16.77
N GLU A 116 -39.07 -25.86 15.73
CA GLU A 116 -39.00 -27.33 15.80
C GLU A 116 -37.59 -27.87 15.50
N SER A 117 -36.59 -26.98 15.38
CA SER A 117 -35.21 -27.29 15.00
C SER A 117 -35.05 -27.89 13.60
N GLU A 118 -35.96 -27.57 12.69
CA GLU A 118 -35.78 -27.82 11.26
C GLU A 118 -34.95 -26.70 10.63
N ILE A 119 -33.99 -27.09 9.77
CA ILE A 119 -33.16 -26.16 9.00
C ILE A 119 -33.78 -25.98 7.62
N LEU A 120 -34.14 -24.74 7.31
CA LEU A 120 -34.53 -24.27 6.00
C LEU A 120 -33.29 -23.75 5.29
N THR A 121 -33.01 -24.23 4.08
CA THR A 121 -31.81 -23.85 3.33
C THR A 121 -32.19 -23.18 2.02
N LEU A 122 -31.55 -22.04 1.73
CA LEU A 122 -31.62 -21.35 0.44
C LEU A 122 -30.24 -21.40 -0.22
N ASN A 123 -30.07 -22.29 -1.19
CA ASN A 123 -28.77 -22.66 -1.75
C ASN A 123 -28.78 -22.96 -3.26
N ASN A 124 -29.59 -22.24 -4.04
CA ASN A 124 -29.65 -22.41 -5.50
C ASN A 124 -29.83 -23.88 -5.96
N GLY A 125 -30.74 -24.61 -5.30
CA GLY A 125 -30.99 -26.03 -5.61
C GLY A 125 -29.82 -26.97 -5.31
N GLY A 126 -28.93 -26.59 -4.38
CA GLY A 126 -27.76 -27.36 -3.96
C GLY A 126 -26.43 -26.91 -4.58
N SER A 127 -26.44 -25.94 -5.49
CA SER A 127 -25.22 -25.42 -6.13
C SER A 127 -24.63 -24.19 -5.42
N ASN A 128 -25.36 -23.61 -4.47
CA ASN A 128 -25.10 -22.31 -3.85
C ASN A 128 -25.12 -21.15 -4.86
N TYR A 129 -25.11 -19.92 -4.36
CA TYR A 129 -25.08 -18.72 -5.19
C TYR A 129 -23.63 -18.26 -5.34
N ILE A 130 -23.17 -18.04 -6.58
CA ILE A 130 -21.77 -17.72 -6.85
C ILE A 130 -21.66 -16.43 -7.67
N ALA A 131 -20.98 -15.42 -7.14
CA ALA A 131 -20.52 -14.28 -7.91
C ALA A 131 -19.01 -14.38 -8.15
N GLN A 132 -18.49 -13.60 -9.09
CA GLN A 132 -17.07 -13.60 -9.43
C GLN A 132 -16.50 -12.19 -9.53
N PHE A 133 -15.18 -12.10 -9.38
CA PHE A 133 -14.39 -10.94 -9.78
C PHE A 133 -13.01 -11.39 -10.25
N THR A 134 -12.40 -10.62 -11.14
CA THR A 134 -11.00 -10.83 -11.50
C THR A 134 -10.14 -9.84 -10.74
N PHE A 135 -9.14 -10.32 -10.00
CA PHE A 135 -8.12 -9.46 -9.41
C PHE A 135 -6.91 -9.39 -10.34
N GLU A 136 -6.49 -8.19 -10.69
CA GLU A 136 -5.24 -7.92 -11.41
C GLU A 136 -4.31 -7.11 -10.51
N GLU A 137 -3.04 -7.48 -10.49
CA GLU A 137 -2.02 -6.64 -9.91
C GLU A 137 -1.70 -5.51 -10.89
N THR A 138 -1.52 -4.30 -10.36
CA THR A 138 -1.13 -3.15 -11.17
C THR A 138 0.38 -3.10 -11.31
N ALA A 139 0.86 -2.94 -12.54
CA ALA A 139 2.25 -2.67 -12.84
C ALA A 139 2.77 -1.49 -11.98
N ALA A 140 3.88 -1.67 -11.30
CA ALA A 140 4.50 -0.61 -10.50
C ALA A 140 6.02 -0.71 -10.52
N LEU A 141 6.64 0.44 -10.28
CA LEU A 141 8.09 0.60 -10.14
C LEU A 141 8.40 1.06 -8.72
N THR A 142 9.37 0.41 -8.08
CA THR A 142 9.98 0.87 -6.84
C THR A 142 11.45 1.18 -7.09
N ALA A 143 11.90 2.35 -6.63
CA ALA A 143 13.30 2.75 -6.65
C ALA A 143 13.80 2.92 -5.21
N THR A 144 14.94 2.30 -4.89
CA THR A 144 15.56 2.35 -3.57
C THR A 144 17.03 2.77 -3.69
N PRO A 145 17.46 3.87 -3.06
CA PRO A 145 18.87 4.23 -3.08
C PRO A 145 19.66 3.28 -2.16
N THR A 146 20.88 2.94 -2.56
CA THR A 146 21.78 2.05 -1.79
C THR A 146 22.36 2.72 -0.54
N GLY A 147 22.13 4.02 -0.36
CA GLY A 147 22.51 4.79 0.83
C GLY A 147 21.79 6.13 0.91
N GLU A 148 22.17 6.96 1.88
CA GLU A 148 21.67 8.32 2.00
C GLU A 148 22.12 9.16 0.79
N MET A 149 21.20 9.93 0.20
CA MET A 149 21.49 10.81 -0.93
C MET A 149 21.68 12.26 -0.47
N ASN A 150 22.87 12.82 -0.72
CA ASN A 150 23.22 14.23 -0.58
C ASN A 150 24.34 14.55 -1.60
N SER A 151 24.81 15.80 -1.70
CA SER A 151 25.76 16.17 -2.77
C SER A 151 27.08 15.39 -2.73
N THR A 152 27.47 14.88 -1.55
CA THR A 152 28.71 14.14 -1.35
C THR A 152 28.59 12.64 -1.63
N SER A 153 27.37 12.12 -1.70
CA SER A 153 27.11 10.69 -1.92
C SER A 153 26.47 10.38 -3.27
N LEU A 154 25.90 11.37 -3.97
CA LEU A 154 25.20 11.16 -5.24
C LEU A 154 26.12 10.67 -6.38
N ASP A 155 27.38 11.09 -6.42
CA ASP A 155 28.31 10.64 -7.47
C ASP A 155 28.68 9.17 -7.26
N GLY A 156 28.31 8.31 -8.21
CA GLY A 156 28.46 6.86 -8.13
C GLY A 156 27.38 6.15 -7.30
N MET A 157 26.39 6.86 -6.74
CA MET A 157 25.25 6.27 -6.04
C MET A 157 24.50 5.29 -6.95
N VAL A 158 24.05 4.18 -6.38
CA VAL A 158 23.21 3.21 -7.08
C VAL A 158 21.77 3.29 -6.56
N LEU A 159 20.83 3.35 -7.49
CA LEU A 159 19.41 3.12 -7.24
C LEU A 159 19.03 1.72 -7.72
N ASP A 160 18.49 0.92 -6.81
CA ASP A 160 17.93 -0.40 -7.11
C ASP A 160 16.49 -0.22 -7.58
N LEU A 161 16.20 -0.69 -8.80
CA LEU A 161 14.87 -0.65 -9.41
C LEU A 161 14.25 -2.04 -9.35
N VAL A 162 12.99 -2.10 -8.90
CA VAL A 162 12.19 -3.34 -8.85
C VAL A 162 10.84 -3.08 -9.50
N LEU A 163 10.48 -3.92 -10.47
CA LEU A 163 9.18 -3.95 -11.12
C LEU A 163 8.28 -4.99 -10.46
N THR A 164 7.00 -4.66 -10.27
CA THR A 164 5.96 -5.60 -9.83
C THR A 164 4.87 -5.68 -10.88
N SER A 165 4.46 -6.91 -11.24
CA SER A 165 3.49 -7.16 -12.31
C SER A 165 3.80 -6.44 -13.63
N GLU A 166 5.10 -6.37 -13.93
CA GLU A 166 5.69 -5.81 -15.15
C GLU A 166 7.07 -6.46 -15.36
N SER A 167 7.58 -6.48 -16.58
CA SER A 167 8.95 -6.87 -16.91
C SER A 167 9.59 -5.94 -17.92
N PHE A 168 10.92 -5.93 -17.94
CA PHE A 168 11.68 -5.31 -19.01
C PHE A 168 11.55 -6.12 -20.30
N VAL A 169 11.40 -5.43 -21.43
CA VAL A 169 11.30 -6.06 -22.78
C VAL A 169 12.51 -6.93 -23.08
N ASP A 170 13.70 -6.44 -22.72
CA ASP A 170 14.95 -7.19 -22.83
C ASP A 170 16.01 -6.68 -21.82
N GLY A 171 17.23 -7.17 -21.94
CA GLY A 171 18.36 -6.80 -21.06
C GLY A 171 19.26 -5.69 -21.59
N THR A 172 18.87 -4.98 -22.63
CA THR A 172 19.63 -3.93 -23.31
C THR A 172 18.89 -2.60 -23.20
N PHE A 173 19.26 -1.80 -22.19
CA PHE A 173 18.59 -0.54 -21.93
C PHE A 173 19.08 0.61 -22.80
N GLU A 174 18.14 1.41 -23.32
CA GLU A 174 18.42 2.75 -23.82
C GLU A 174 18.29 3.75 -22.69
N GLN A 175 19.42 4.35 -22.28
CA GLN A 175 19.47 5.28 -21.16
C GLN A 175 18.47 6.46 -21.25
N THR A 176 18.13 6.88 -22.47
CA THR A 176 17.16 7.95 -22.72
C THR A 176 15.73 7.61 -22.31
N ASN A 177 15.41 6.33 -22.11
CA ASN A 177 14.10 5.87 -21.63
C ASN A 177 14.00 5.91 -20.09
N PHE A 178 15.04 6.38 -19.40
CA PHE A 178 15.04 6.57 -17.95
C PHE A 178 15.13 8.06 -17.64
N THR A 179 14.14 8.58 -16.93
CA THR A 179 14.07 10.01 -16.56
C THR A 179 14.22 10.15 -15.05
N LEU A 180 15.12 11.04 -14.63
CA LEU A 180 15.24 11.47 -13.24
C LEU A 180 14.35 12.71 -13.03
N ASN A 181 13.23 12.55 -12.33
CA ASN A 181 12.31 13.65 -12.06
C ASN A 181 12.72 14.39 -10.79
N ASN A 182 12.56 15.72 -10.80
CA ASN A 182 12.97 16.59 -9.68
C ASN A 182 14.45 16.42 -9.28
N ALA A 183 15.30 16.02 -10.22
CA ALA A 183 16.73 15.88 -10.00
C ALA A 183 17.39 17.25 -9.75
N PRO A 184 18.32 17.38 -8.78
CA PRO A 184 19.12 18.58 -8.63
C PRO A 184 19.99 18.82 -9.86
N ALA A 185 20.35 20.09 -10.10
CA ALA A 185 21.21 20.46 -11.22
C ALA A 185 22.56 19.73 -11.13
N GLY A 186 22.99 19.10 -12.23
CA GLY A 186 24.23 18.34 -12.29
C GLY A 186 24.09 16.85 -11.92
N LEU A 187 22.89 16.38 -11.54
CA LEU A 187 22.61 14.95 -11.41
C LEU A 187 22.25 14.35 -12.77
N THR A 188 22.93 13.25 -13.13
CA THR A 188 22.73 12.53 -14.39
C THR A 188 22.78 11.02 -14.15
N ILE A 189 22.32 10.25 -15.12
CA ILE A 189 22.50 8.81 -15.15
C ILE A 189 23.89 8.53 -15.73
N ASN A 190 24.74 7.80 -15.01
CA ASN A 190 26.03 7.30 -15.51
C ASN A 190 25.83 6.01 -16.32
N GLY A 191 24.92 5.15 -15.88
CA GLY A 191 24.56 3.92 -16.59
C GLY A 191 23.35 3.23 -15.97
N VAL A 192 22.72 2.35 -16.74
CA VAL A 192 21.64 1.46 -16.28
C VAL A 192 22.08 0.03 -16.54
N LEU A 193 22.01 -0.82 -15.52
CA LEU A 193 22.49 -2.19 -15.55
C LEU A 193 21.31 -3.14 -15.34
N TYR A 194 21.13 -4.08 -16.27
CA TYR A 194 20.14 -5.13 -16.16
C TYR A 194 20.60 -6.21 -15.18
N SER A 195 19.71 -6.60 -14.26
CA SER A 195 19.96 -7.66 -13.28
C SER A 195 19.06 -8.87 -13.50
N SER A 196 17.76 -8.63 -13.74
CA SER A 196 16.78 -9.67 -14.07
C SER A 196 15.61 -9.06 -14.86
N PRO A 197 14.63 -9.86 -15.35
CA PRO A 197 13.47 -9.31 -16.06
C PRO A 197 12.66 -8.28 -15.26
N THR A 198 12.80 -8.25 -13.93
CA THR A 198 12.07 -7.33 -13.05
C THR A 198 12.99 -6.45 -12.21
N GLU A 199 14.30 -6.51 -12.41
CA GLU A 199 15.28 -5.77 -11.58
C GLU A 199 16.39 -5.14 -12.44
N ALA A 200 16.70 -3.89 -12.13
CA ALA A 200 17.78 -3.12 -12.75
C ALA A 200 18.44 -2.19 -11.73
N ASN A 201 19.61 -1.67 -12.06
CA ASN A 201 20.31 -0.70 -11.22
C ASN A 201 20.64 0.54 -12.05
N ILE A 202 20.27 1.72 -11.56
CA ILE A 202 20.75 2.99 -12.10
C ILE A 202 21.97 3.42 -11.31
N GLN A 203 23.10 3.61 -11.99
CA GLN A 203 24.23 4.32 -11.41
C GLN A 203 24.12 5.81 -11.74
N LEU A 204 24.17 6.65 -10.71
CA LEU A 204 24.12 8.10 -10.82
C LEU A 204 25.53 8.69 -10.98
N ALA A 205 25.61 9.85 -11.60
CA ALA A 205 26.77 10.72 -11.60
C ALA A 205 26.35 12.13 -11.19
N TYR A 206 27.17 12.79 -10.37
CA TYR A 206 26.87 14.13 -9.85
C TYR A 206 28.06 15.06 -10.00
N THR A 207 27.86 16.15 -10.72
CA THR A 207 28.86 17.22 -10.89
C THR A 207 28.32 18.60 -10.51
N GLY A 208 27.24 18.63 -9.74
CA GLY A 208 26.57 19.85 -9.31
C GLY A 208 27.24 20.52 -8.11
N ASP A 209 26.71 21.70 -7.77
CA ASP A 209 27.07 22.44 -6.55
C ASP A 209 26.48 21.76 -5.30
N PRO A 210 26.85 22.18 -4.08
CA PRO A 210 26.19 21.72 -2.85
C PRO A 210 24.66 21.89 -2.91
N ILE A 211 23.92 20.91 -2.40
CA ILE A 211 22.46 20.91 -2.36
C ILE A 211 22.03 21.60 -1.07
N LEU A 212 21.41 22.78 -1.16
CA LEU A 212 21.08 23.59 0.02
C LEU A 212 19.62 23.47 0.47
N THR A 213 18.81 22.68 -0.23
CA THR A 213 17.39 22.47 0.09
C THR A 213 17.03 21.03 -0.19
N GLU A 214 16.35 20.43 0.78
CA GLU A 214 15.92 19.03 0.69
C GLU A 214 14.89 18.84 -0.43
N ILE A 215 15.03 17.75 -1.18
CA ILE A 215 14.12 17.36 -2.25
C ILE A 215 13.43 16.07 -1.78
N ASN A 216 12.11 16.10 -1.59
CA ASN A 216 11.32 14.99 -1.03
C ASN A 216 10.49 14.23 -2.07
N ASP A 217 10.61 14.62 -3.33
CA ASP A 217 9.83 14.11 -4.45
C ASP A 217 10.72 13.73 -5.64
N PHE A 218 11.99 13.37 -5.38
CA PHE A 218 12.87 12.78 -6.38
C PHE A 218 12.39 11.37 -6.72
N ASN A 219 12.17 11.08 -7.99
CA ASN A 219 11.75 9.76 -8.45
C ASN A 219 12.26 9.47 -9.87
N VAL A 220 12.12 8.21 -10.30
CA VAL A 220 12.56 7.74 -11.61
C VAL A 220 11.34 7.34 -12.42
N THR A 221 11.27 7.75 -13.69
CA THR A 221 10.33 7.21 -14.67
C THR A 221 11.06 6.33 -15.66
N ILE A 222 10.51 5.14 -15.92
CA ILE A 222 10.90 4.25 -17.00
C ILE A 222 9.83 4.37 -18.08
N ALA A 223 10.25 4.71 -19.31
CA ALA A 223 9.35 4.81 -20.44
C ALA A 223 8.85 3.42 -20.86
N ALA A 224 7.62 3.35 -21.38
CA ALA A 224 6.99 2.13 -21.88
C ALA A 224 7.83 1.38 -22.93
N ALA A 225 8.76 2.06 -23.60
CA ALA A 225 9.65 1.44 -24.58
C ALA A 225 10.60 0.38 -23.98
N GLU A 226 10.88 0.47 -22.67
CA GLU A 226 11.71 -0.50 -21.95
C GLU A 226 10.89 -1.57 -21.21
N LEU A 227 9.56 -1.44 -21.22
CA LEU A 227 8.63 -2.27 -20.45
C LEU A 227 7.78 -3.13 -21.39
N ASP A 228 7.46 -4.36 -20.98
CA ASP A 228 6.56 -5.23 -21.74
C ASP A 228 5.14 -4.67 -21.78
N GLY A 229 4.72 -3.97 -20.72
CA GLY A 229 3.49 -3.19 -20.68
C GLY A 229 3.53 -1.92 -21.55
N ALA A 230 2.34 -1.40 -21.86
CA ALA A 230 2.18 -0.28 -22.79
C ALA A 230 2.17 1.11 -22.12
N ALA A 231 2.65 1.23 -20.88
CA ALA A 231 2.59 2.47 -20.10
C ALA A 231 3.91 2.77 -19.40
N ASP A 232 4.22 4.06 -19.26
CA ASP A 232 5.36 4.51 -18.46
C ASP A 232 5.10 4.20 -16.98
N LEU A 233 6.16 3.82 -16.25
CA LEU A 233 6.09 3.61 -14.80
C LEU A 233 6.97 4.62 -14.07
N THR A 234 6.39 5.30 -13.09
CA THR A 234 7.11 6.22 -12.19
C THR A 234 7.25 5.60 -10.82
N SER A 235 8.43 5.70 -10.23
CA SER A 235 8.74 5.12 -8.93
C SER A 235 8.06 5.86 -7.78
N ASN A 236 8.15 5.27 -6.59
CA ASN A 236 7.98 6.01 -5.33
C ASN A 236 8.92 7.24 -5.27
N ASN A 237 8.53 8.21 -4.45
CA ASN A 237 9.39 9.32 -4.09
C ASN A 237 10.52 8.87 -3.15
N MET A 238 11.69 9.46 -3.32
CA MET A 238 12.87 9.34 -2.49
C MET A 238 13.32 10.73 -2.05
N THR A 239 14.04 10.79 -0.94
CA THR A 239 14.58 12.06 -0.41
C THR A 239 16.05 12.23 -0.78
N ILE A 240 16.39 13.40 -1.31
CA ILE A 240 17.76 13.90 -1.38
C ILE A 240 17.90 15.00 -0.32
N TYR A 241 18.73 14.74 0.68
CA TYR A 241 18.93 15.65 1.80
C TYR A 241 19.74 16.88 1.37
N ALA A 242 19.43 18.01 1.98
CA ALA A 242 20.30 19.17 1.92
C ALA A 242 21.62 18.85 2.62
N ASP A 243 22.72 19.36 2.06
CA ASP A 243 24.00 19.37 2.72
C ASP A 243 23.90 20.19 4.00
N VAL A 244 24.38 19.62 5.09
CA VAL A 244 24.47 20.33 6.36
C VAL A 244 25.60 21.35 6.24
N GLU A 245 25.23 22.63 6.12
CA GLU A 245 26.17 23.73 6.35
C GLU A 245 26.65 23.63 7.81
N HIS A 246 27.91 23.22 8.00
CA HIS A 246 28.53 23.28 9.30
C HIS A 246 29.10 24.67 9.51
N GLU A 247 28.50 25.43 10.43
CA GLU A 247 29.11 26.64 10.95
C GLU A 247 30.31 26.23 11.83
N GLY A 248 31.51 26.63 11.42
CA GLY A 248 32.75 26.40 12.17
C GLY A 248 33.13 27.60 13.03
N ILE A 249 33.82 27.35 14.15
CA ILE A 249 34.51 28.42 14.89
C ILE A 249 35.77 28.81 14.10
N TYR A 250 35.78 30.01 13.54
CA TYR A 250 36.90 30.52 12.73
C TYR A 250 38.09 31.01 13.58
N LEU A 251 37.85 31.51 14.80
CA LEU A 251 38.89 32.01 15.69
C LEU A 251 38.43 32.03 17.16
N CYS A 252 39.26 31.48 18.05
CA CYS A 252 39.15 31.63 19.50
C CYS A 252 40.35 32.44 20.02
N LYS A 253 40.13 33.36 20.95
CA LYS A 253 41.21 34.04 21.68
C LYS A 253 40.96 33.95 23.17
N VAL A 254 42.03 33.79 23.95
CA VAL A 254 41.99 33.83 25.41
C VAL A 254 42.75 35.07 25.87
N SER A 255 42.15 35.86 26.77
CA SER A 255 42.88 36.94 27.45
C SER A 255 43.27 36.52 28.86
N MET A 256 44.46 36.94 29.28
CA MET A 256 44.94 36.80 30.65
C MET A 256 45.49 38.14 31.13
N TRP A 257 45.31 38.45 32.42
CA TRP A 257 45.70 39.71 33.02
C TRP A 257 47.02 39.56 33.80
N GLU A 258 48.06 40.25 33.35
CA GLU A 258 49.44 40.13 33.86
C GLU A 258 49.87 41.32 34.75
N GLY A 259 48.91 42.11 35.26
CA GLY A 259 49.19 43.19 36.21
C GLY A 259 49.49 44.57 35.61
N SER A 260 49.37 44.76 34.29
CA SER A 260 49.32 46.08 33.65
C SER A 260 47.88 46.50 33.30
N GLY A 261 47.68 47.77 32.95
CA GLY A 261 46.35 48.36 32.77
C GLY A 261 45.50 47.81 31.61
N ASP A 262 46.08 47.01 30.71
CA ASP A 262 45.39 46.42 29.56
C ASP A 262 45.63 44.89 29.49
N ASP A 263 44.61 44.16 29.06
CA ASP A 263 44.66 42.71 28.84
C ASP A 263 45.39 42.35 27.54
N THR A 264 46.16 41.26 27.56
CA THR A 264 46.81 40.70 26.36
C THR A 264 46.03 39.50 25.85
N TRP A 265 45.78 39.46 24.55
CA TRP A 265 45.05 38.38 23.88
C TRP A 265 46.02 37.42 23.18
N TYR A 266 45.88 36.13 23.45
CA TYR A 266 46.66 35.06 22.83
C TYR A 266 45.77 34.24 21.89
N ASP A 267 46.34 33.80 20.77
CA ASP A 267 45.73 32.85 19.85
C ASP A 267 46.34 31.45 19.99
N GLU A 268 45.90 30.52 19.14
CA GLU A 268 46.33 29.11 19.18
C GLU A 268 47.84 28.91 18.91
N VAL A 269 48.47 29.82 18.18
CA VAL A 269 49.90 29.76 17.87
C VAL A 269 50.72 30.29 19.04
N ASP A 270 50.22 31.33 19.71
CA ASP A 270 50.92 32.00 20.79
C ASP A 270 50.68 31.39 22.17
N PHE A 271 49.65 30.55 22.35
CA PHE A 271 49.31 29.94 23.64
C PHE A 271 49.92 28.55 23.86
N ASP A 272 50.02 27.70 22.82
CA ASP A 272 50.48 26.31 23.01
C ASP A 272 52.00 26.24 23.30
N GLY A 273 52.34 25.94 24.56
CA GLY A 273 53.71 25.93 25.05
C GLY A 273 54.24 27.28 25.53
N HIS A 274 53.39 28.31 25.66
CA HIS A 274 53.79 29.61 26.21
C HIS A 274 54.12 29.50 27.71
N ASP A 275 55.34 29.90 28.07
CA ASP A 275 55.75 30.03 29.46
C ASP A 275 55.51 31.48 29.90
N PHE A 276 54.51 31.69 30.76
CA PHE A 276 54.21 32.99 31.37
C PHE A 276 55.31 33.48 32.34
N GLY A 277 56.37 32.70 32.51
CA GLY A 277 57.48 33.01 33.39
C GLY A 277 57.13 32.78 34.86
N SER A 278 57.99 33.27 35.75
CA SER A 278 57.80 33.15 37.19
C SER A 278 57.26 34.45 37.77
N PHE A 279 56.06 34.36 38.34
CA PHE A 279 55.42 35.44 39.08
C PHE A 279 56.06 35.61 40.47
N ASN A 280 56.23 36.86 40.92
CA ASN A 280 56.67 37.18 42.29
C ASN A 280 55.47 37.32 43.23
#